data_AF-K1T0C2-F1
#
_entry.id   AF-K1T0C2-F1
#
_cell.length_a   1.000
_cell.length_b   1.000
_cell.length_c   1.000
_cell.angle_alpha   90.00
_cell.angle_beta   90.00
_cell.angle_gamma   90.00
#
_symmetry.space_group_name_H-M   'P 1'
#
loop_
_entity.id
_entity.type
_entity.pdbx_description
1 polymer ?
#
loop_
_entity_poly.entity_id
_entity_poly.type
_entity_poly.pdbx_seq_one_letter_code
_entity_poly.pdbx_strand_id
1 'polypeptide(L)' 'MANEKLHICDHPLVQHKVSLLRDKNTGAKEFRELVSEISMLMCYEATRDLP' A
#
# COMPACT_ATOMS: atom_id res chain seq x y z
N MET A 1 19.97 1.08 -14.98
CA MET A 1 18.93 0.29 -15.65
C MET A 1 17.61 0.64 -14.99
N ALA A 2 16.83 1.52 -15.62
CA ALA A 2 15.52 1.90 -15.08
C ALA A 2 14.54 0.77 -15.42
N ASN A 3 13.85 0.26 -14.41
CA ASN A 3 12.89 -0.83 -14.58
C ASN A 3 11.61 -0.22 -15.20
N GLU A 4 11.46 -0.29 -16.53
CA GLU A 4 10.40 0.36 -17.35
C GLU A 4 8.95 0.02 -16.95
N LYS A 5 8.74 -0.90 -16.01
CA LYS A 5 7.41 -1.29 -15.50
C LYS A 5 7.23 -1.14 -13.98
N LEU A 6 8.15 -0.47 -13.29
CA LEU A 6 8.00 -0.21 -11.85
C LEU A 6 7.15 1.04 -11.61
N HIS A 7 5.99 0.85 -11.00
CA HIS A 7 5.15 1.94 -10.49
C HIS A 7 5.29 2.01 -8.96
N ILE A 8 5.77 3.13 -8.45
CA ILE A 8 5.84 3.38 -7.01
C ILE A 8 4.55 4.08 -6.59
N CYS A 9 3.77 3.47 -5.70
CA CYS A 9 2.60 4.11 -5.10
C CYS A 9 3.05 5.10 -4.02
N ASP A 10 3.04 6.40 -4.36
CA ASP A 10 3.54 7.51 -3.54
C ASP A 10 2.44 8.23 -2.73
N HIS A 11 1.28 7.59 -2.56
CA HIS A 11 0.17 8.14 -1.80
C HIS A 11 0.53 8.30 -0.30
N PRO A 12 0.33 9.49 0.33
CA PRO A 12 0.73 9.74 1.72
C PRO A 12 0.14 8.74 2.74
N LEU A 13 -1.13 8.35 2.56
CA LEU A 13 -1.77 7.34 3.42
C LEU A 13 -1.16 5.94 3.26
N VAL A 14 -0.68 5.56 2.07
CA VAL A 14 -0.01 4.27 1.88
C VAL A 14 1.31 4.28 2.64
N GLN A 15 2.09 5.35 2.54
CA GLN A 15 3.36 5.50 3.27
C GLN A 15 3.16 5.46 4.79
N HIS A 16 2.15 6.16 5.31
CA HIS A 16 1.79 6.14 6.73
C HIS A 16 1.41 4.72 7.19
N LYS A 17 0.52 4.03 6.46
CA LYS A 17 0.06 2.67 6.82
C LYS A 17 1.18 1.64 6.71
N VAL A 18 2.06 1.74 5.71
CA VAL A 18 3.24 0.88 5.58
C VAL A 18 4.21 1.07 6.75
N SER A 19 4.34 2.30 7.26
CA SER A 19 5.16 2.57 8.44
C SER A 19 4.63 1.84 9.68
N LEU A 20 3.30 1.86 9.88
CA LEU A 20 2.65 1.08 10.94
C LEU A 20 2.80 -0.42 10.70
N LEU A 21 2.57 -0.90 9.48
CA LEU A 21 2.67 -2.32 9.13
C LEU A 21 4.06 -2.92 9.34
N ARG A 22 5.11 -2.09 9.28
CA ARG A 22 6.51 -2.49 9.54
C ARG A 22 6.91 -2.45 11.01
N ASP A 23 6.08 -1.92 11.89
CA ASP A 23 6.36 -1.92 13.32
C ASP A 23 6.24 -3.35 13.89
N LYS A 24 7.29 -3.81 14.59
CA LYS A 24 7.33 -5.11 15.25
C LYS A 24 6.28 -5.26 16.36
N ASN A 25 5.73 -4.15 16.85
CA ASN A 25 4.73 -4.13 17.90
C ASN A 25 3.29 -4.23 17.35
N THR A 26 3.10 -4.15 16.02
CA THR A 26 1.78 -4.26 15.39
C THR A 26 1.21 -5.66 15.57
N GLY A 27 0.05 -5.73 16.21
CA GLY A 27 -0.63 -7.01 16.48
C GLY A 27 -1.16 -7.65 15.20
N ALA A 28 -1.37 -8.97 15.23
CA ALA A 28 -1.83 -9.73 14.06
C ALA A 28 -3.17 -9.25 13.49
N LYS A 29 -4.08 -8.72 14.32
CA LYS A 29 -5.35 -8.13 13.87
C LYS A 29 -5.10 -6.85 13.07
N GLU A 30 -4.41 -5.89 13.67
CA GLU A 30 -4.09 -4.60 13.06
C GLU A 30 -3.27 -4.76 11.79
N PHE A 31 -2.33 -5.71 11.75
CA PHE A 31 -1.58 -6.05 10.55
C PHE A 31 -2.50 -6.41 9.38
N ARG A 32 -3.50 -7.28 9.61
CA ARG A 32 -4.45 -7.69 8.57
C ARG A 32 -5.33 -6.52 8.12
N GLU A 33 -5.74 -5.67 9.04
CA GLU A 33 -6.53 -4.46 8.73
C GLU A 33 -5.71 -3.50 7.85
N LEU A 34 -4.46 -3.21 8.23
CA LEU A 34 -3.54 -2.37 7.46
C LEU A 34 -3.29 -2.93 6.05
N VAL A 35 -3.08 -4.24 5.90
CA VAL A 35 -2.93 -4.89 4.58
C VAL A 35 -4.15 -4.64 3.71
N SER A 36 -5.35 -4.80 4.27
CA SER A 36 -6.60 -4.59 3.53
C SER A 36 -6.73 -3.14 3.06
N GLU A 37 -6.46 -2.18 3.93
CA GLU A 37 -6.53 -0.75 3.61
C GLU A 37 -5.49 -0.31 2.57
N ILE A 38 -4.25 -0.80 2.69
CA ILE A 38 -3.19 -0.54 1.70
C ILE A 38 -3.61 -1.13 0.35
N SER A 39 -4.13 -2.36 0.34
CA SER A 39 -4.57 -3.03 -0.89
C SER A 39 -5.70 -2.28 -1.60
N MET A 40 -6.63 -1.69 -0.85
CA MET A 40 -7.69 -0.85 -1.42
C MET A 40 -7.12 0.40 -2.12
N LEU A 41 -6.18 1.09 -1.49
CA LEU A 41 -5.53 2.27 -2.07
C LEU A 41 -4.71 1.90 -3.31
N MET A 42 -3.96 0.79 -3.27
CA MET A 42 -3.23 0.30 -4.43
C MET A 42 -4.16 -0.13 -5.56
N CYS A 43 -5.30 -0.75 -5.24
CA CYS A 43 -6.30 -1.14 -6.23
C CYS A 43 -6.83 0.10 -6.97
N TYR A 44 -7.17 1.17 -6.23
CA TYR A 44 -7.60 2.44 -6.82
C TYR A 44 -6.57 3.02 -7.81
N GLU A 45 -5.29 3.00 -7.45
CA GLU A 45 -4.23 3.46 -8.35
C GLU A 45 -4.07 2.51 -9.56
N ALA A 46 -4.13 1.20 -9.34
CA ALA A 46 -3.95 0.19 -10.39
C ALA A 46 -5.11 0.16 -11.40
N THR A 47 -6.31 0.60 -11.00
CA THR A 47 -7.50 0.61 -11.85
C THR A 47 -7.83 1.99 -12.43
N ARG A 48 -6.93 2.97 -12.30
CA ARG A 48 -7.15 4.34 -12.78
C ARG A 48 -7.49 4.44 -14.27
N ASP A 49 -6.96 3.53 -15.08
CA ASP A 49 -7.14 3.51 -16.54
C ASP A 49 -8.23 2.52 -17.00
N LEU A 50 -9.08 2.03 -16.09
CA LEU A 50 -10.24 1.24 -16.50
C LEU A 50 -11.19 2.10 -17.36
N PRO A 51 -11.76 1.53 -18.45
CA PRO A 51 -12.68 2.23 -19.33
C PRO A 51 -14.02 2.58 -18.67
#